data_AF-D3AM46-F1
#
_entry.id   AF-D3AM46-F1
#
_cell.length_a   1.000
_cell.length_b   1.000
_cell.length_c   1.000
_cell.angle_alpha   90.00
_cell.angle_beta   90.00
_cell.angle_gamma   90.00
#
_symmetry.space_group_name_H-M   'P 1'
#
loop_
_entity.id
_entity.type
_entity.pdbx_description
1 polymer ?
#
loop_
_entity_poly.entity_id
_entity_poly.type
_entity_poly.pdbx_seq_one_letter_code
_entity_poly.pdbx_strand_id
1 'polypeptide(L)'
;MTVEEQKYVEECRKKLGPEQVQVIQMAFKYGLGIKDVRRLAIPKLNAEQMRQTVYAVLENVDSELIELCCQGTFDQYQIPEIVSGSVSGLTKEEILSYATPDLPASRMKKMRSQLIEAKKNASDTAEGTAFREYTENLIKMMETSLQQFKENNEKFEVLSSLVKEHVLDEKNQEIKDLYDNLKEKDNLIKKLQEEAAGREAQIKDLEAKLSDVKVQTVQGAEKSIEIERAGKKPVPTSYWRPEPPQTAKKTLLDKLFPQKTPDILDKIAAEGLSSEQLEEIRSAFDSGLSDMEVMRIIKKDLTADKMRKMREIMMLVRERRLADE
;
A
#
# COMPACT_ATOMS: atom_id res chain seq x y z
N MET A 1 -45.94 35.25 0.42
CA MET A 1 -46.85 34.14 0.10
C MET A 1 -47.23 34.24 -1.37
N THR A 2 -46.91 33.23 -2.16
CA THR A 2 -47.11 33.19 -3.61
C THR A 2 -48.58 32.91 -3.98
N VAL A 3 -48.95 33.13 -5.24
CA VAL A 3 -50.31 32.84 -5.75
C VAL A 3 -50.65 31.34 -5.62
N GLU A 4 -49.65 30.47 -5.82
CA GLU A 4 -49.82 29.02 -5.67
C GLU A 4 -50.07 28.60 -4.22
N GLU A 5 -49.36 29.22 -3.27
CA GLU A 5 -49.58 28.99 -1.83
C GLU A 5 -50.96 29.45 -1.39
N GLN A 6 -51.43 30.61 -1.87
CA GLN A 6 -52.78 31.10 -1.59
C GLN A 6 -53.86 30.14 -2.09
N LYS A 7 -53.72 29.65 -3.34
CA LYS A 7 -54.63 28.65 -3.92
C LYS A 7 -54.65 27.36 -3.10
N TYR A 8 -53.49 26.92 -2.59
CA TYR A 8 -53.40 25.74 -1.74
C TYR A 8 -54.06 25.95 -0.37
N VAL A 9 -53.87 27.12 0.26
CA VAL A 9 -54.55 27.48 1.53
C VAL A 9 -56.07 27.47 1.36
N GLU A 10 -56.59 27.95 0.23
CA GLU A 10 -58.02 27.88 -0.09
C GLU A 10 -58.53 26.43 -0.26
N GLU A 11 -57.72 25.54 -0.83
CA GLU A 11 -58.05 24.11 -0.89
C GLU A 11 -58.07 23.49 0.52
N CYS A 12 -57.09 23.82 1.37
CA CYS A 12 -57.02 23.41 2.76
C CYS A 12 -58.26 23.82 3.56
N ARG A 13 -58.80 25.03 3.35
CA ARG A 13 -60.05 25.50 4.00
C ARG A 13 -61.26 24.60 3.78
N LYS A 14 -61.28 23.80 2.70
CA LYS A 14 -62.37 22.86 2.43
C LYS A 14 -62.27 21.58 3.27
N LYS A 15 -61.07 21.24 3.75
CA LYS A 15 -60.74 19.96 4.39
C LYS A 15 -60.32 20.10 5.87
N LEU A 16 -59.88 21.29 6.27
CA LEU A 16 -59.30 21.59 7.58
C LEU A 16 -60.14 22.67 8.29
N GLY A 17 -60.18 22.62 9.61
CA GLY A 17 -60.79 23.63 10.48
C GLY A 17 -60.01 24.95 10.46
N PRO A 18 -60.63 26.05 10.95
CA PRO A 18 -60.06 27.39 10.86
C PRO A 18 -58.71 27.52 11.56
N GLU A 19 -58.53 26.88 12.72
CA GLU A 19 -57.26 26.88 13.45
C GLU A 19 -56.16 26.13 12.71
N GLN A 20 -56.46 24.98 12.11
CA GLN A 20 -55.50 24.21 11.30
C GLN A 20 -55.05 25.00 10.06
N VAL A 21 -55.98 25.72 9.42
CA VAL A 21 -55.67 26.60 8.28
C VAL A 21 -54.74 27.74 8.71
N GLN A 22 -54.91 28.31 9.91
CA GLN A 22 -53.98 29.32 10.43
C GLN A 22 -52.56 28.75 10.59
N VAL A 23 -52.42 27.50 10.99
CA VAL A 23 -51.11 26.81 11.08
C VAL A 23 -50.47 26.66 9.72
N ILE A 24 -51.23 26.28 8.69
CA ILE A 24 -50.75 26.19 7.31
C ILE A 24 -50.28 27.55 6.79
N GLN A 25 -51.04 28.62 7.07
CA GLN A 25 -50.62 29.98 6.72
C GLN A 25 -49.35 30.40 7.48
N MET A 26 -49.23 30.02 8.74
CA MET A 26 -48.05 30.26 9.56
C MET A 26 -46.82 29.52 9.00
N ALA A 27 -46.97 28.27 8.59
CA ALA A 27 -45.90 27.48 7.96
C ALA A 27 -45.34 28.17 6.71
N PHE A 28 -46.21 28.68 5.82
CA PHE A 28 -45.76 29.46 4.66
C PHE A 28 -45.09 30.78 5.05
N LYS A 29 -45.57 31.46 6.10
CA LYS A 29 -44.93 32.68 6.61
C LYS A 29 -43.52 32.43 7.15
N TYR A 30 -43.28 31.27 7.75
CA TYR A 30 -41.94 30.84 8.17
C TYR A 30 -41.05 30.32 7.04
N GLY A 31 -41.53 30.35 5.79
CA GLY A 31 -40.74 30.00 4.62
C GLY A 31 -40.70 28.50 4.30
N LEU A 32 -41.59 27.68 4.90
CA LEU A 32 -41.68 26.27 4.51
C LEU A 32 -42.14 26.15 3.06
N GLY A 33 -41.47 25.28 2.30
CA GLY A 33 -41.84 24.99 0.93
C GLY A 33 -43.19 24.31 0.83
N ILE A 34 -43.90 24.53 -0.28
CA ILE A 34 -45.22 23.93 -0.53
C ILE A 34 -45.24 22.39 -0.44
N LYS A 35 -44.11 21.73 -0.73
CA LYS A 35 -43.97 20.28 -0.59
C LYS A 35 -44.05 19.83 0.87
N ASP A 36 -43.44 20.56 1.78
CA ASP A 36 -43.43 20.21 3.21
C ASP A 36 -44.77 20.54 3.83
N VAL A 37 -45.33 21.71 3.49
CA VAL A 37 -46.68 22.10 3.95
C VAL A 37 -47.75 21.13 3.47
N ARG A 38 -47.62 20.56 2.27
CA ARG A 38 -48.52 19.49 1.78
C ARG A 38 -48.45 18.22 2.60
N ARG A 39 -47.26 17.83 3.05
CA ARG A 39 -47.06 16.65 3.91
C ARG A 39 -47.67 16.84 5.30
N LEU A 40 -47.62 18.07 5.82
CA LEU A 40 -48.11 18.42 7.17
C LEU A 40 -49.62 18.67 7.24
N ALA A 41 -50.27 18.97 6.11
CA ALA A 41 -51.69 19.34 6.02
C ALA A 41 -52.64 18.13 6.15
N ILE A 42 -52.60 17.45 7.30
CA ILE A 42 -53.34 16.22 7.57
C ILE A 42 -54.60 16.53 8.39
N PRO A 43 -55.83 16.33 7.86
CA PRO A 43 -57.08 16.66 8.58
C PRO A 43 -57.27 15.95 9.92
N LYS A 44 -56.64 14.78 10.09
CA LYS A 44 -56.70 13.96 11.31
C LYS A 44 -55.98 14.61 12.50
N LEU A 45 -54.95 15.43 12.26
CA LEU A 45 -54.15 16.06 13.31
C LEU A 45 -54.86 17.29 13.85
N ASN A 46 -54.89 17.53 15.15
CA ASN A 46 -55.39 18.79 15.69
C ASN A 46 -54.45 19.96 15.34
N ALA A 47 -54.92 21.20 15.51
CA ALA A 47 -54.14 22.39 15.14
C ALA A 47 -52.82 22.49 15.93
N GLU A 48 -52.81 22.09 17.21
CA GLU A 48 -51.60 22.12 18.03
C GLU A 48 -50.56 21.07 17.60
N GLN A 49 -50.97 19.84 17.29
CA GLN A 49 -50.11 18.79 16.72
C GLN A 49 -49.51 19.25 15.39
N MET A 50 -50.31 19.89 14.54
CA MET A 50 -49.81 20.50 13.30
C MET A 50 -48.79 21.60 13.59
N ARG A 51 -49.01 22.47 14.59
CA ARG A 51 -48.03 23.50 15.00
C ARG A 51 -46.71 22.86 15.42
N GLN A 52 -46.76 21.85 16.30
CA GLN A 52 -45.56 21.18 16.78
C GLN A 52 -44.80 20.48 15.66
N THR A 53 -45.51 19.90 14.68
CA THR A 53 -44.88 19.26 13.53
C THR A 53 -44.27 20.29 12.57
N VAL A 54 -44.88 21.48 12.41
CA VAL A 54 -44.26 22.61 11.68
C VAL A 54 -42.96 23.05 12.37
N TYR A 55 -42.94 23.14 13.71
CA TYR A 55 -41.71 23.43 14.44
C TYR A 55 -40.65 22.33 14.25
N ALA A 56 -41.03 21.06 14.24
CA ALA A 56 -40.12 19.96 13.94
C ALA A 56 -39.40 20.13 12.59
N VAL A 57 -40.14 20.53 11.56
CA VAL A 57 -39.58 20.79 10.22
C VAL A 57 -38.63 22.00 10.24
N LEU A 58 -38.97 23.06 10.97
CA LEU A 58 -38.11 24.25 11.11
C LEU A 58 -36.79 23.96 11.81
N GLU A 59 -36.82 23.08 12.81
CA GLU A 59 -35.64 22.63 13.55
C GLU A 59 -34.79 21.60 12.77
N ASN A 60 -35.13 21.31 11.51
CA ASN A 60 -34.45 20.32 10.65
C ASN A 60 -34.41 18.92 11.28
N VAL A 61 -35.48 18.52 11.97
CA VAL A 61 -35.64 17.14 12.46
C VAL A 61 -35.67 16.17 11.28
N ASP A 62 -35.20 14.95 11.51
CA ASP A 62 -35.19 13.89 10.51
C ASP A 62 -36.59 13.62 9.92
N SER A 63 -36.64 13.36 8.61
CA SER A 63 -37.89 13.18 7.87
C SER A 63 -38.74 12.03 8.41
N GLU A 64 -38.12 10.95 8.91
CA GLU A 64 -38.85 9.79 9.43
C GLU A 64 -39.49 10.09 10.80
N LEU A 65 -38.86 10.93 11.62
CA LEU A 65 -39.44 11.41 12.89
C LEU A 65 -40.57 12.41 12.64
N ILE A 66 -40.48 13.22 11.59
CA ILE A 66 -41.59 14.08 11.15
C ILE A 66 -42.77 13.22 10.68
N GLU A 67 -42.52 12.19 9.88
CA GLU A 67 -43.56 11.24 9.45
C GLU A 67 -44.22 10.54 10.63
N LEU A 68 -43.45 10.15 11.66
CA LEU A 68 -43.98 9.59 12.90
C LEU A 68 -44.94 10.56 13.60
N CYS A 69 -44.56 11.83 13.74
CA CYS A 69 -45.43 12.86 14.32
C CYS A 69 -46.72 13.05 13.49
N CYS A 70 -46.62 12.93 12.17
CA CYS A 70 -47.75 13.06 11.23
C CYS A 70 -48.78 11.92 11.29
N GLN A 71 -48.48 10.78 11.92
CA GLN A 71 -49.42 9.64 12.03
C GLN A 71 -50.64 9.96 12.92
N GLY A 72 -50.51 10.97 13.79
CA GLY A 72 -51.55 11.38 14.73
C GLY A 72 -51.76 10.40 15.89
N THR A 73 -50.74 9.61 16.20
CA THR A 73 -50.70 8.73 17.38
C THR A 73 -50.24 9.46 18.64
N PHE A 74 -49.44 10.52 18.48
CA PHE A 74 -48.89 11.31 19.58
C PHE A 74 -49.70 12.58 19.81
N ASP A 75 -49.92 12.93 21.08
CA ASP A 75 -50.58 14.17 21.48
C ASP A 75 -49.69 15.41 21.29
N GLN A 76 -50.27 16.60 21.51
CA GLN A 76 -49.58 17.88 21.36
C GLN A 76 -48.41 18.10 22.35
N TYR A 77 -48.32 17.32 23.42
CA TYR A 77 -47.27 17.42 24.44
C TYR A 77 -46.17 16.36 24.25
N GLN A 78 -46.48 15.24 23.60
CA GLN A 78 -45.54 14.17 23.26
C GLN A 78 -44.68 14.55 22.06
N ILE A 79 -45.24 15.18 21.01
CA ILE A 79 -44.48 15.63 19.82
C ILE A 79 -43.28 16.52 20.20
N PRO A 80 -43.41 17.55 21.06
CA PRO A 80 -42.28 18.36 21.52
C PRO A 80 -41.16 17.56 22.15
N GLU A 81 -41.44 16.45 22.84
CA GLU A 81 -40.41 15.63 23.47
C GLU A 81 -39.61 14.85 22.41
N ILE A 82 -40.27 14.34 21.37
CA ILE A 82 -39.62 13.71 20.20
C ILE A 82 -38.69 14.73 19.51
N VAL A 83 -39.23 15.92 19.21
CA VAL A 83 -38.49 17.01 18.56
C VAL A 83 -37.30 17.46 19.42
N SER A 84 -37.52 17.70 20.71
CA SER A 84 -36.47 18.09 21.66
C SER A 84 -35.38 17.04 21.77
N GLY A 85 -35.71 15.75 21.67
CA GLY A 85 -34.73 14.67 21.63
C GLY A 85 -33.80 14.78 20.43
N SER A 86 -34.38 14.99 19.24
CA SER A 86 -33.63 15.18 17.99
C SER A 86 -32.73 16.41 18.05
N VAL A 87 -33.26 17.55 18.48
CA VAL A 87 -32.50 18.82 18.60
C VAL A 87 -31.37 18.70 19.62
N SER A 88 -31.55 17.88 20.67
CA SER A 88 -30.51 17.60 21.67
C SER A 88 -29.45 16.59 21.19
N GLY A 89 -29.51 16.13 19.94
CA GLY A 89 -28.54 15.23 19.35
C GLY A 89 -28.73 13.75 19.73
N LEU A 90 -29.91 13.34 20.22
CA LEU A 90 -30.22 11.91 20.36
C LEU A 90 -30.36 11.26 18.98
N THR A 91 -29.95 10.01 18.85
CA THR A 91 -30.18 9.24 17.61
C THR A 91 -31.65 8.89 17.48
N LYS A 92 -32.06 8.54 16.26
CA LYS A 92 -33.43 8.12 15.99
C LYS A 92 -33.84 6.93 16.87
N GLU A 93 -32.97 5.94 17.04
CA GLU A 93 -33.22 4.75 17.85
C GLU A 93 -33.41 5.11 19.33
N GLU A 94 -32.58 6.01 19.85
CA GLU A 94 -32.70 6.55 21.21
C GLU A 94 -34.06 7.23 21.40
N ILE A 95 -34.51 8.02 20.42
CA ILE A 95 -35.81 8.69 20.45
C ILE A 95 -36.97 7.69 20.40
N LEU A 96 -36.91 6.72 19.49
CA LEU A 96 -37.94 5.68 19.35
C LEU A 96 -38.08 4.80 20.60
N SER A 97 -37.04 4.66 21.42
CA SER A 97 -37.08 3.88 22.66
C SER A 97 -38.07 4.42 23.70
N TYR A 98 -38.30 5.74 23.71
CA TYR A 98 -39.24 6.39 24.64
C TYR A 98 -40.45 7.02 23.93
N ALA A 99 -40.37 7.28 22.62
CA ALA A 99 -41.45 7.79 21.80
C ALA A 99 -42.53 6.72 21.55
N THR A 100 -43.26 6.38 22.61
CA THR A 100 -44.35 5.41 22.60
C THR A 100 -45.68 6.13 22.82
N PRO A 101 -46.70 5.95 21.97
CA PRO A 101 -47.98 6.64 22.09
C PRO A 101 -48.67 6.43 23.45
N ASP A 102 -48.49 5.26 24.05
CA ASP A 102 -49.07 4.88 25.35
C ASP A 102 -48.40 5.57 26.55
N LEU A 103 -47.21 6.17 26.35
CA LEU A 103 -46.43 6.77 27.41
C LEU A 103 -46.73 8.27 27.52
N PRO A 104 -47.15 8.79 28.69
CA PRO A 104 -47.46 10.21 28.82
C PRO A 104 -46.22 11.08 28.60
N ALA A 105 -46.43 12.29 28.07
CA ALA A 105 -45.36 13.25 27.76
C ALA A 105 -44.42 13.53 28.95
N SER A 106 -44.94 13.54 30.18
CA SER A 106 -44.13 13.74 31.40
C SER A 106 -43.09 12.62 31.63
N ARG A 107 -43.44 11.38 31.29
CA ARG A 107 -42.52 10.24 31.36
C ARG A 107 -41.55 10.26 30.19
N MET A 108 -42.01 10.58 28.98
CA MET A 108 -41.14 10.79 27.81
C MET A 108 -40.06 11.84 28.11
N LYS A 109 -40.45 12.97 28.69
CA LYS A 109 -39.53 14.02 29.13
C LYS A 109 -38.46 13.50 30.08
N LYS A 110 -38.86 12.71 31.09
CA LYS A 110 -37.93 12.14 32.07
C LYS A 110 -36.94 11.20 31.40
N MET A 111 -37.42 10.30 30.54
CA MET A 111 -36.56 9.35 29.81
C MET A 111 -35.62 10.08 28.86
N ARG A 112 -36.11 11.07 28.12
CA ARG A 112 -35.30 11.93 27.25
C ARG A 112 -34.21 12.65 28.05
N SER A 113 -34.54 13.30 29.16
CA SER A 113 -33.55 13.98 30.00
C SER A 113 -32.49 13.02 30.51
N GLN A 114 -32.87 11.81 30.92
CA GLN A 114 -31.92 10.77 31.34
C GLN A 114 -31.00 10.34 30.20
N LEU A 115 -31.51 10.17 28.98
CA LEU A 115 -30.69 9.82 27.81
C LEU A 115 -29.73 10.95 27.44
N ILE A 116 -30.19 12.21 27.45
CA ILE A 116 -29.34 13.38 27.19
C ILE A 116 -28.24 13.49 28.25
N GLU A 117 -28.60 13.32 29.52
CA GLU A 117 -27.65 13.36 30.64
C GLU A 117 -26.67 12.18 30.57
N ALA A 118 -27.12 10.98 30.26
CA ALA A 118 -26.25 9.82 30.05
C ALA A 118 -25.30 10.02 28.88
N LYS A 119 -25.75 10.65 27.79
CA LYS A 119 -24.91 10.96 26.61
C LYS A 119 -23.88 12.04 26.92
N LYS A 120 -24.27 13.07 27.66
CA LYS A 120 -23.36 14.10 28.16
C LYS A 120 -22.35 13.51 29.13
N ASN A 121 -22.81 12.70 30.08
CA ASN A 121 -21.94 12.03 31.03
C ASN A 121 -21.03 11.02 30.33
N ALA A 122 -21.47 10.29 29.31
CA ALA A 122 -20.59 9.41 28.52
C ALA A 122 -19.46 10.20 27.81
N SER A 123 -19.73 11.46 27.42
CA SER A 123 -18.70 12.39 26.95
C SER A 123 -17.76 12.88 28.08
N ASP A 124 -18.29 13.05 29.30
CA ASP A 124 -17.60 13.66 30.44
C ASP A 124 -17.09 12.63 31.49
N THR A 125 -17.32 11.33 31.31
CA THR A 125 -16.87 10.28 32.24
C THR A 125 -15.39 10.06 32.02
N ALA A 126 -14.59 10.03 33.09
CA ALA A 126 -13.14 9.84 33.04
C ALA A 126 -12.70 8.62 32.19
N GLU A 127 -13.52 7.57 32.13
CA GLU A 127 -13.32 6.41 31.27
C GLU A 127 -13.60 6.69 29.78
N GLY A 128 -14.63 7.49 29.48
CA GLY A 128 -14.97 7.94 28.13
C GLY A 128 -13.95 8.93 27.58
N THR A 129 -13.44 9.84 28.41
CA THR A 129 -12.35 10.75 28.04
C THR A 129 -11.05 9.99 27.82
N ALA A 130 -10.70 9.03 28.69
CA ALA A 130 -9.51 8.20 28.52
C ALA A 130 -9.60 7.30 27.27
N PHE A 131 -10.77 6.71 27.00
CA PHE A 131 -10.98 5.93 25.78
C PHE A 131 -10.90 6.80 24.52
N ARG A 132 -11.42 8.03 24.59
CA ARG A 132 -11.32 9.00 23.50
C ARG A 132 -9.88 9.43 23.25
N GLU A 133 -9.13 9.79 24.28
CA GLU A 133 -7.70 10.12 24.19
C GLU A 133 -6.89 8.96 23.63
N TYR A 134 -7.16 7.73 24.10
CA TYR A 134 -6.57 6.52 23.54
C TYR A 134 -6.89 6.36 22.05
N THR A 135 -8.15 6.53 21.67
CA THR A 135 -8.60 6.43 20.27
C THR A 135 -7.99 7.52 19.40
N GLU A 136 -7.92 8.76 19.89
CA GLU A 136 -7.27 9.88 19.19
C GLU A 136 -5.77 9.62 19.02
N ASN A 137 -5.10 9.07 20.03
CA ASN A 137 -3.70 8.66 19.94
C ASN A 137 -3.48 7.53 18.92
N LEU A 138 -4.38 6.53 18.87
CA LEU A 138 -4.35 5.48 17.85
C LEU A 138 -4.53 6.06 16.44
N ILE A 139 -5.50 6.96 16.26
CA ILE A 139 -5.73 7.64 14.97
C ILE A 139 -4.49 8.42 14.55
N LYS A 140 -3.88 9.16 15.47
CA LYS A 140 -2.66 9.92 15.20
C LYS A 140 -1.48 9.02 14.82
N MET A 141 -1.29 7.89 15.51
CA MET A 141 -0.26 6.90 15.14
C MET A 141 -0.53 6.26 13.77
N MET A 142 -1.80 6.02 13.44
CA MET A 142 -2.17 5.47 12.15
C MET A 142 -1.95 6.49 11.03
N GLU A 143 -2.26 7.76 11.27
CA GLU A 143 -2.04 8.87 10.33
C GLU A 143 -0.56 9.10 10.07
N THR A 144 0.28 9.10 11.11
CA THR A 144 1.74 9.19 10.94
C THR A 144 2.30 7.99 10.18
N SER A 145 1.83 6.77 10.47
CA SER A 145 2.22 5.58 9.72
C SER A 145 1.84 5.69 8.24
N LEU A 146 0.61 6.13 7.96
CA LEU A 146 0.11 6.30 6.59
C LEU A 146 0.88 7.39 5.83
N GLN A 147 1.28 8.46 6.52
CA GLN A 147 2.15 9.48 5.98
C GLN A 147 3.55 8.94 5.65
N GLN A 148 4.16 8.16 6.56
CA GLN A 148 5.44 7.49 6.29
C GLN A 148 5.37 6.53 5.10
N PHE A 149 4.27 5.79 4.95
CA PHE A 149 4.05 4.94 3.78
C PHE A 149 3.97 5.74 2.49
N LYS A 150 3.27 6.88 2.49
CA LYS A 150 3.23 7.77 1.32
C LYS A 150 4.61 8.28 0.96
N GLU A 151 5.36 8.80 1.93
CA GLU A 151 6.73 9.29 1.71
C GLU A 151 7.68 8.19 1.21
N ASN A 152 7.56 6.97 1.74
CA ASN A 152 8.36 5.85 1.27
C ASN A 152 7.96 5.41 -0.14
N ASN A 153 6.68 5.46 -0.48
CA ASN A 153 6.21 5.18 -1.83
C ASN A 153 6.73 6.23 -2.83
N GLU A 154 6.70 7.51 -2.47
CA GLU A 154 7.30 8.58 -3.28
C GLU A 154 8.80 8.36 -3.49
N LYS A 155 9.54 8.00 -2.44
CA LYS A 155 10.97 7.63 -2.56
C LYS A 155 11.17 6.43 -3.49
N PHE A 156 10.29 5.42 -3.40
CA PHE A 156 10.34 4.26 -4.28
C PHE A 156 10.10 4.64 -5.75
N GLU A 157 9.14 5.52 -6.04
CA GLU A 157 8.91 6.01 -7.40
C GLU A 157 10.13 6.77 -7.95
N VAL A 158 10.76 7.63 -7.15
CA VAL A 158 11.99 8.34 -7.54
C VAL A 158 13.15 7.36 -7.81
N LEU A 159 13.33 6.36 -6.93
CA LEU A 159 14.33 5.31 -7.13
C LEU A 159 14.03 4.47 -8.39
N SER A 160 12.76 4.12 -8.60
CA SER A 160 12.29 3.37 -9.78
C SER A 160 12.54 4.14 -11.06
N SER A 161 12.26 5.46 -11.09
CA SER A 161 12.59 6.30 -12.25
C SER A 161 14.10 6.37 -12.49
N LEU A 162 14.91 6.53 -11.44
CA LEU A 162 16.37 6.61 -11.56
C LEU A 162 16.97 5.30 -12.08
N VAL A 163 16.47 4.15 -11.60
CA VAL A 163 16.89 2.83 -12.08
C VAL A 163 16.49 2.62 -13.53
N LYS A 164 15.29 3.03 -13.94
CA LYS A 164 14.87 2.96 -15.35
C LYS A 164 15.81 3.77 -16.24
N GLU A 165 16.10 5.01 -15.87
CA GLU A 165 16.95 5.88 -16.66
C GLU A 165 18.40 5.36 -16.76
N HIS A 166 19.07 5.14 -15.62
CA HIS A 166 20.50 4.80 -15.61
C HIS A 166 20.80 3.33 -15.90
N VAL A 167 19.94 2.40 -15.48
CA VAL A 167 20.25 0.97 -15.60
C VAL A 167 19.64 0.39 -16.87
N LEU A 168 18.41 0.78 -17.22
CA LEU A 168 17.75 0.22 -18.39
C LEU A 168 18.02 1.06 -19.63
N ASP A 169 17.72 2.35 -19.61
CA ASP A 169 17.75 3.14 -20.83
C ASP A 169 19.16 3.45 -21.31
N GLU A 170 20.06 3.89 -20.43
CA GLU A 170 21.48 4.10 -20.77
C GLU A 170 22.16 2.82 -21.25
N LYS A 171 21.92 1.68 -20.58
CA LYS A 171 22.51 0.40 -21.01
C LYS A 171 21.90 -0.13 -22.28
N ASN A 172 20.60 0.03 -22.49
CA ASN A 172 19.97 -0.34 -23.75
C ASN A 172 20.48 0.53 -24.90
N GLN A 173 20.73 1.81 -24.66
CA GLN A 173 21.35 2.69 -25.66
C GLN A 173 22.80 2.29 -25.94
N GLU A 174 23.60 2.01 -24.91
CA GLU A 174 24.98 1.51 -25.06
C GLU A 174 25.02 0.19 -25.85
N ILE A 175 24.11 -0.74 -25.55
CA ILE A 175 23.96 -1.99 -26.28
C ILE A 175 23.60 -1.73 -27.75
N LYS A 176 22.68 -0.80 -28.02
CA LYS A 176 22.27 -0.44 -29.38
C LYS A 176 23.44 0.13 -30.18
N ASP A 177 24.19 1.06 -29.60
CA ASP A 177 25.35 1.67 -30.24
C ASP A 177 26.45 0.62 -30.54
N LEU A 178 26.64 -0.34 -29.62
CA LEU A 178 27.56 -1.46 -29.83
C LEU A 178 27.10 -2.39 -30.97
N TYR A 179 25.79 -2.68 -31.07
CA TYR A 179 25.24 -3.47 -32.17
C TYR A 179 25.44 -2.79 -33.53
N ASP A 180 25.21 -1.48 -33.61
CA ASP A 180 25.41 -0.72 -34.84
C ASP A 180 26.89 -0.71 -35.24
N ASN A 181 27.80 -0.51 -34.29
CA ASN A 181 29.25 -0.57 -34.52
C ASN A 181 29.71 -1.96 -34.99
N LEU A 182 29.18 -3.03 -34.39
CA LEU A 182 29.48 -4.41 -34.79
C LEU A 182 29.01 -4.66 -36.23
N LYS A 183 27.79 -4.23 -36.56
CA LYS A 183 27.22 -4.37 -37.90
C LYS A 183 28.02 -3.61 -38.96
N GLU A 184 28.51 -2.42 -38.65
CA GLU A 184 29.41 -1.67 -39.52
C GLU A 184 30.73 -2.41 -39.76
N LYS A 185 31.34 -2.95 -38.68
CA LYS A 185 32.56 -3.76 -38.77
C LYS A 185 32.35 -5.04 -39.59
N ASP A 186 31.24 -5.75 -39.42
CA ASP A 186 30.91 -6.94 -40.21
C ASP A 186 30.78 -6.61 -41.70
N ASN A 187 30.16 -5.48 -42.03
CA ASN A 187 30.07 -5.01 -43.42
C ASN A 187 31.45 -4.66 -43.99
N LEU A 188 32.33 -4.05 -43.19
CA LEU A 188 33.72 -3.77 -43.55
C LEU A 188 34.51 -5.06 -43.79
N ILE A 189 34.36 -6.07 -42.92
CA ILE A 189 35.00 -7.38 -43.07
C ILE A 189 34.54 -8.05 -44.37
N LYS A 190 33.25 -8.04 -44.69
CA LYS A 190 32.74 -8.59 -45.95
C LYS A 190 33.37 -7.93 -47.18
N LYS A 191 33.46 -6.59 -47.19
CA LYS A 191 34.11 -5.85 -48.29
C LYS A 191 35.59 -6.24 -48.44
N LEU A 192 36.31 -6.33 -47.33
CA LEU A 192 37.72 -6.75 -47.35
C LEU A 192 37.89 -8.20 -47.80
N GLN A 193 36.98 -9.10 -47.43
CA GLN A 193 36.97 -10.48 -47.90
C GLN A 193 36.72 -10.57 -49.41
N GLU A 194 35.78 -9.79 -49.95
CA GLU A 194 35.54 -9.70 -51.39
C GLU A 194 36.76 -9.16 -52.14
N GLU A 195 37.41 -8.12 -51.62
CA GLU A 195 38.61 -7.54 -52.22
C GLU A 195 39.79 -8.52 -52.18
N ALA A 196 39.99 -9.23 -51.06
CA ALA A 196 41.01 -10.26 -50.93
C ALA A 196 40.78 -11.41 -51.91
N ALA A 197 39.54 -11.92 -52.01
CA ALA A 197 39.18 -12.96 -52.98
C ALA A 197 39.40 -12.49 -54.43
N GLY A 198 39.09 -11.23 -54.74
CA GLY A 198 39.36 -10.63 -56.05
C GLY A 198 40.86 -10.57 -56.36
N ARG A 199 41.68 -10.15 -55.41
CA ARG A 199 43.16 -10.12 -55.56
C ARG A 199 43.73 -11.53 -55.68
N GLU A 200 43.26 -12.52 -54.92
CA GLU A 200 43.67 -13.93 -55.04
C GLU A 200 43.34 -14.50 -56.43
N ALA A 201 42.17 -14.18 -56.98
CA ALA A 201 41.81 -14.58 -58.34
C ALA A 201 42.74 -13.96 -59.40
N GLN A 202 43.10 -12.68 -59.23
CA GLN A 202 44.09 -12.01 -60.10
C GLN A 202 45.48 -12.64 -59.99
N ILE A 203 45.93 -12.94 -58.77
CA ILE A 203 47.22 -13.64 -58.55
C ILE A 203 47.20 -14.98 -59.28
N LYS A 204 46.12 -15.77 -59.13
CA LYS A 204 45.98 -17.07 -59.78
C LYS A 204 45.97 -16.98 -61.31
N ASP A 205 45.31 -15.98 -61.89
CA ASP A 205 45.31 -15.73 -63.34
C ASP A 205 46.71 -15.31 -63.85
N LEU A 206 47.40 -14.45 -63.10
CA LEU A 206 48.78 -14.06 -63.41
C LEU A 206 49.76 -15.25 -63.27
N GLU A 207 49.59 -16.10 -62.27
CA GLU A 207 50.36 -17.34 -62.10
C GLU A 207 50.12 -18.32 -63.24
N ALA A 208 48.87 -18.49 -63.70
CA ALA A 208 48.54 -19.30 -64.87
C ALA A 208 49.26 -18.77 -66.12
N LYS A 209 49.18 -17.46 -66.37
CA LYS A 209 49.90 -16.79 -67.47
C LYS A 209 51.42 -16.94 -67.35
N LEU A 210 51.98 -16.85 -66.13
CA LEU A 210 53.41 -17.10 -65.88
C LEU A 210 53.80 -18.56 -66.11
N SER A 211 52.92 -19.51 -65.79
CA SER A 211 53.15 -20.93 -66.04
C SER A 211 53.11 -21.27 -67.54
N ASP A 212 52.22 -20.66 -68.31
CA ASP A 212 52.18 -20.79 -69.77
C ASP A 212 53.43 -20.19 -70.44
N VAL A 213 53.95 -19.07 -69.91
CA VAL A 213 55.23 -18.48 -70.34
C VAL A 213 56.43 -19.34 -69.94
N LYS A 214 56.37 -20.02 -68.80
CA LYS A 214 57.43 -20.93 -68.32
C LYS A 214 57.42 -22.28 -69.04
N VAL A 215 56.27 -22.75 -69.54
CA VAL A 215 56.19 -23.96 -70.40
C VAL A 215 56.84 -23.72 -71.77
N GLN A 216 57.01 -22.46 -72.21
CA GLN A 216 57.82 -22.12 -73.39
C GLN A 216 59.33 -22.04 -73.11
N THR A 217 59.76 -22.03 -71.84
CA THR A 217 61.18 -21.97 -71.48
C THR A 217 61.53 -23.10 -70.51
N VAL A 218 62.27 -24.08 -71.06
CA VAL A 218 62.99 -25.17 -70.37
C VAL A 218 62.26 -26.53 -70.36
N GLN A 219 62.38 -27.25 -71.47
CA GLN A 219 62.77 -28.66 -71.41
C GLN A 219 64.25 -28.72 -70.99
N GLY A 220 64.56 -29.40 -69.89
CA GLY A 220 65.95 -29.72 -69.56
C GLY A 220 66.26 -30.00 -68.09
N ALA A 221 66.46 -31.30 -67.80
CA ALA A 221 67.41 -31.89 -66.86
C ALA A 221 67.19 -31.81 -65.34
N GLU A 222 66.87 -33.00 -64.79
CA GLU A 222 67.60 -33.73 -63.73
C GLU A 222 68.42 -32.96 -62.66
N LYS A 223 68.17 -33.23 -61.37
CA LYS A 223 68.95 -34.17 -60.52
C LYS A 223 68.63 -34.03 -59.03
N SER A 224 68.72 -35.18 -58.37
CA SER A 224 68.75 -35.46 -56.93
C SER A 224 69.98 -34.89 -56.19
N ILE A 225 69.84 -34.60 -54.89
CA ILE A 225 70.66 -35.11 -53.74
C ILE A 225 70.43 -34.25 -52.47
N GLU A 226 69.83 -34.89 -51.46
CA GLU A 226 70.13 -35.00 -50.02
C GLU A 226 71.01 -33.98 -49.21
N ILE A 227 70.54 -33.76 -47.95
CA ILE A 227 71.24 -33.50 -46.65
C ILE A 227 71.10 -32.11 -45.96
N GLU A 228 70.49 -32.19 -44.77
CA GLU A 228 70.52 -31.41 -43.51
C GLU A 228 70.32 -29.87 -43.44
N ARG A 229 69.43 -29.47 -42.51
CA ARG A 229 69.74 -28.41 -41.52
C ARG A 229 68.77 -28.35 -40.33
N ALA A 230 69.34 -28.20 -39.14
CA ALA A 230 68.69 -27.88 -37.88
C ALA A 230 68.20 -26.42 -37.81
N GLY A 231 67.15 -26.13 -37.01
CA GLY A 231 66.87 -24.74 -36.58
C GLY A 231 65.46 -24.38 -36.09
N LYS A 232 65.18 -24.67 -34.82
CA LYS A 232 64.45 -23.84 -33.82
C LYS A 232 63.08 -23.18 -34.12
N LYS A 233 62.14 -23.65 -33.28
CA LYS A 233 61.19 -22.97 -32.36
C LYS A 233 59.74 -22.64 -32.81
N PRO A 234 58.77 -22.77 -31.88
CA PRO A 234 57.33 -22.81 -32.13
C PRO A 234 56.62 -21.52 -31.66
N VAL A 235 55.26 -21.49 -31.72
CA VAL A 235 54.26 -20.71 -30.91
C VAL A 235 53.08 -20.27 -31.81
N PRO A 236 51.81 -20.21 -31.35
CA PRO A 236 51.01 -21.19 -30.59
C PRO A 236 49.57 -21.37 -31.20
N THR A 237 48.85 -22.41 -30.82
CA THR A 237 47.39 -22.49 -30.98
C THR A 237 46.79 -22.71 -29.60
N SER A 238 46.03 -21.75 -29.08
CA SER A 238 45.21 -21.94 -27.89
C SER A 238 43.78 -21.52 -28.20
N TYR A 239 42.91 -22.51 -28.41
CA TYR A 239 41.48 -22.36 -28.22
C TYR A 239 41.16 -22.47 -26.72
N TRP A 240 40.51 -21.46 -26.17
CA TRP A 240 39.96 -21.50 -24.81
C TRP A 240 38.51 -22.01 -24.86
N ARG A 241 38.18 -22.98 -24.00
CA ARG A 241 36.83 -23.45 -23.66
C ARG A 241 36.69 -23.35 -22.13
N PRO A 242 35.65 -22.74 -21.56
CA PRO A 242 35.48 -22.67 -20.11
C PRO A 242 34.79 -23.93 -19.57
N GLU A 243 35.31 -24.46 -18.46
CA GLU A 243 34.61 -25.38 -17.55
C GLU A 243 34.84 -24.94 -16.08
N PRO A 244 33.97 -25.35 -15.13
CA PRO A 244 33.47 -24.53 -14.03
C PRO A 244 34.41 -24.45 -12.81
N PRO A 245 34.22 -23.47 -11.90
CA PRO A 245 35.19 -23.21 -10.84
C PRO A 245 35.04 -24.17 -9.65
N GLN A 246 36.10 -24.91 -9.35
CA GLN A 246 36.31 -25.55 -8.05
C GLN A 246 37.52 -24.96 -7.32
N THR A 247 37.23 -24.46 -6.12
CA THR A 247 38.02 -24.49 -4.87
C THR A 247 39.46 -23.96 -4.86
N ALA A 248 39.57 -22.79 -4.22
CA ALA A 248 40.50 -22.44 -3.14
C ALA A 248 42.00 -22.72 -3.30
N LYS A 249 42.78 -21.63 -3.48
CA LYS A 249 44.15 -21.53 -2.98
C LYS A 249 44.30 -20.25 -2.17
N LYS A 250 44.68 -20.44 -0.90
CA LYS A 250 44.91 -19.43 0.13
C LYS A 250 46.11 -18.55 -0.25
N THR A 251 45.89 -17.25 -0.35
CA THR A 251 46.92 -16.22 -0.54
C THR A 251 47.34 -15.61 0.79
N LEU A 252 48.58 -15.12 0.83
CA LEU A 252 49.35 -14.54 1.94
C LEU A 252 48.72 -13.38 2.73
N LEU A 253 47.43 -13.08 2.53
CA LEU A 253 46.68 -12.01 3.22
C LEU A 253 46.05 -12.47 4.55
N ASP A 254 46.09 -13.76 4.88
CA ASP A 254 45.47 -14.35 6.08
C ASP A 254 46.31 -14.23 7.38
N LYS A 255 47.43 -13.50 7.34
CA LYS A 255 48.35 -13.33 8.48
C LYS A 255 48.29 -11.96 9.17
N LEU A 256 47.34 -11.10 8.81
CA LEU A 256 47.23 -9.73 9.35
C LEU A 256 46.02 -9.44 10.23
N PHE A 257 45.21 -10.44 10.59
CA PHE A 257 44.06 -10.23 11.50
C PHE A 257 44.14 -11.16 12.73
N PRO A 258 43.97 -10.61 13.95
CA PRO A 258 44.01 -11.40 15.18
C PRO A 258 42.76 -12.28 15.28
N GLN A 259 42.97 -13.48 15.83
CA GLN A 259 41.98 -14.48 16.28
C GLN A 259 40.54 -14.35 15.75
N LYS A 260 40.15 -15.29 14.88
CA LYS A 260 38.75 -15.58 14.53
C LYS A 260 37.90 -15.63 15.81
N THR A 261 37.04 -14.65 16.00
CA THR A 261 35.82 -14.83 16.80
C THR A 261 35.03 -15.97 16.16
N PRO A 262 34.43 -16.89 16.95
CA PRO A 262 33.63 -17.97 16.37
C PRO A 262 32.53 -17.34 15.51
N ASP A 263 32.54 -17.63 14.21
CA ASP A 263 31.52 -17.13 13.29
C ASP A 263 30.18 -17.79 13.66
N ILE A 264 29.11 -17.01 13.69
CA ILE A 264 27.79 -17.52 14.10
C ILE A 264 27.33 -18.64 13.16
N LEU A 265 27.74 -18.55 11.90
CA LEU A 265 27.49 -19.54 10.86
C LEU A 265 28.21 -20.87 11.14
N ASP A 266 29.46 -20.82 11.63
CA ASP A 266 30.22 -22.02 12.01
C ASP A 266 29.53 -22.77 13.16
N LYS A 267 28.92 -22.02 14.10
CA LYS A 267 28.22 -22.60 15.25
C LYS A 267 26.85 -23.17 14.88
N ILE A 268 26.10 -22.51 13.99
CA ILE A 268 24.83 -23.02 13.45
C ILE A 268 25.07 -24.31 12.66
N ALA A 269 26.13 -24.35 11.84
CA ALA A 269 26.50 -25.52 11.06
C ALA A 269 26.98 -26.69 11.95
N ALA A 270 27.68 -26.41 13.05
CA ALA A 270 28.16 -27.43 13.98
C ALA A 270 27.05 -28.08 14.83
N GLU A 271 25.97 -27.36 15.10
CA GLU A 271 24.91 -27.79 16.04
C GLU A 271 23.81 -28.63 15.38
N GLY A 272 23.74 -28.71 14.04
CA GLY A 272 22.84 -29.62 13.34
C GLY A 272 21.35 -29.40 13.67
N LEU A 273 20.94 -28.14 13.70
CA LEU A 273 19.63 -27.70 14.17
C LEU A 273 18.49 -28.12 13.22
N SER A 274 17.32 -28.41 13.79
CA SER A 274 16.09 -28.68 13.06
C SER A 274 15.53 -27.41 12.38
N SER A 275 14.66 -27.59 11.39
CA SER A 275 14.03 -26.48 10.65
C SER A 275 13.31 -25.49 11.58
N GLU A 276 12.63 -25.98 12.61
CA GLU A 276 11.94 -25.13 13.60
C GLU A 276 12.91 -24.32 14.45
N GLN A 277 14.05 -24.90 14.83
CA GLN A 277 15.09 -24.18 15.58
C GLN A 277 15.77 -23.11 14.73
N LEU A 278 15.93 -23.34 13.42
CA LEU A 278 16.48 -22.36 12.48
C LEU A 278 15.52 -21.19 12.23
N GLU A 279 14.20 -21.43 12.18
CA GLU A 279 13.20 -20.37 12.12
C GLU A 279 13.21 -19.49 13.37
N GLU A 280 13.43 -20.07 14.55
CA GLU A 280 13.54 -19.30 15.79
C GLU A 280 14.84 -18.46 15.84
N ILE A 281 15.94 -18.95 15.26
CA ILE A 281 17.18 -18.17 15.08
C ILE A 281 16.94 -16.99 14.14
N ARG A 282 16.28 -17.21 13.00
CA ARG A 282 15.92 -16.13 12.08
C ARG A 282 15.04 -15.09 12.78
N SER A 283 14.03 -15.55 13.50
CA SER A 283 13.13 -14.69 14.26
C SER A 283 13.87 -13.91 15.36
N ALA A 284 14.96 -14.45 15.93
CA ALA A 284 15.81 -13.74 16.88
C ALA A 284 16.56 -12.57 16.22
N PHE A 285 17.11 -12.78 15.03
CA PHE A 285 17.71 -11.69 14.24
C PHE A 285 16.69 -10.64 13.82
N ASP A 286 15.51 -11.05 13.36
CA ASP A 286 14.42 -10.13 12.98
C ASP A 286 13.92 -9.29 14.17
N SER A 287 14.09 -9.81 15.39
CA SER A 287 13.79 -9.07 16.63
C SER A 287 14.88 -8.07 17.03
N GLY A 288 15.97 -7.95 16.26
CA GLY A 288 17.06 -7.00 16.50
C GLY A 288 18.10 -7.44 17.53
N LEU A 289 18.19 -8.74 17.83
CA LEU A 289 19.24 -9.31 18.68
C LEU A 289 20.57 -9.36 17.92
N SER A 290 21.66 -9.02 18.61
CA SER A 290 23.02 -9.07 18.06
C SER A 290 23.52 -10.51 17.90
N ASP A 291 24.51 -10.72 17.04
CA ASP A 291 25.12 -12.05 16.79
C ASP A 291 25.56 -12.74 18.08
N MET A 292 26.10 -11.98 19.04
CA MET A 292 26.53 -12.50 20.35
C MET A 292 25.36 -12.92 21.25
N GLU A 293 24.20 -12.29 21.11
CA GLU A 293 22.96 -12.63 21.81
C GLU A 293 22.32 -13.88 21.20
N VAL A 294 22.26 -13.95 19.88
CA VAL A 294 21.73 -15.11 19.16
C VAL A 294 22.62 -16.35 19.39
N MET A 295 23.95 -16.19 19.44
CA MET A 295 24.87 -17.26 19.81
C MET A 295 24.64 -17.85 21.21
N ARG A 296 23.99 -17.12 22.13
CA ARG A 296 23.62 -17.62 23.47
C ARG A 296 22.33 -18.41 23.47
N ILE A 297 21.45 -18.16 22.49
CA ILE A 297 20.18 -18.88 22.29
C ILE A 297 20.45 -20.22 21.60
N ILE A 298 21.47 -20.29 20.73
CA ILE A 298 21.90 -21.51 20.04
C ILE A 298 22.63 -22.43 21.03
N LYS A 299 21.91 -23.42 21.55
CA LYS A 299 22.44 -24.50 22.39
C LYS A 299 21.83 -25.84 21.95
N LYS A 300 22.68 -26.85 21.81
CA LYS A 300 22.35 -28.20 21.32
C LYS A 300 21.09 -28.87 21.87
N ASP A 301 20.76 -28.61 23.14
CA ASP A 301 19.73 -29.36 23.86
C ASP A 301 18.41 -28.59 24.08
N LEU A 302 18.21 -27.47 23.37
CA LEU A 302 17.01 -26.65 23.51
C LEU A 302 15.97 -26.93 22.42
N THR A 303 14.74 -27.25 22.83
CA THR A 303 13.59 -27.28 21.93
C THR A 303 13.23 -25.87 21.42
N ALA A 304 12.61 -25.78 20.24
CA ALA A 304 12.25 -24.51 19.59
C ALA A 304 11.43 -23.59 20.53
N ASP A 305 10.47 -24.14 21.28
CA ASP A 305 9.70 -23.40 22.28
C ASP A 305 10.54 -22.77 23.39
N LYS A 306 11.63 -23.44 23.80
CA LYS A 306 12.55 -22.89 24.80
C LYS A 306 13.40 -21.77 24.20
N MET A 307 13.80 -21.88 22.93
CA MET A 307 14.50 -20.81 22.21
C MET A 307 13.61 -19.57 22.05
N ARG A 308 12.32 -19.76 21.74
CA ARG A 308 11.31 -18.69 21.69
C ARG A 308 11.18 -17.95 23.02
N LYS A 309 10.98 -18.69 24.11
CA LYS A 309 10.89 -18.10 25.46
C LYS A 309 12.18 -17.37 25.85
N MET A 310 13.34 -17.91 25.49
CA MET A 310 14.62 -17.22 25.73
C MET A 310 14.76 -15.93 24.93
N ARG A 311 14.28 -15.89 23.69
CA ARG A 311 14.20 -14.65 22.90
C ARG A 311 13.31 -13.62 23.58
N GLU A 312 12.09 -13.99 23.97
CA GLU A 312 11.14 -13.08 24.64
C GLU A 312 11.71 -12.51 25.93
N ILE A 313 12.34 -13.35 26.77
CA ILE A 313 13.01 -12.88 28.00
C ILE A 313 14.12 -11.89 27.66
N MET A 314 14.92 -12.16 26.62
CA MET A 314 16.02 -11.29 26.22
C MET A 314 15.53 -9.93 25.70
N MET A 315 14.41 -9.92 24.98
CA MET A 315 13.74 -8.69 24.54
C MET A 315 13.21 -7.87 25.73
N LEU A 316 12.53 -8.52 26.68
CA LEU A 316 12.01 -7.85 27.87
C LEU A 316 13.11 -7.25 28.77
N VAL A 317 14.28 -7.90 28.84
CA VAL A 317 15.44 -7.38 29.57
C VAL A 317 16.01 -6.15 28.86
N ARG A 318 16.03 -6.15 27.52
CA ARG A 318 16.49 -5.00 26.73
C ARG A 318 15.56 -3.81 26.85
N GLU A 319 14.24 -4.04 26.79
CA GLU A 319 13.23 -2.99 27.00
C GLU A 319 13.34 -2.34 28.39
N ARG A 320 13.54 -3.14 29.44
CA ARG A 320 13.78 -2.60 30.79
C ARG A 320 15.07 -1.79 30.90
N ARG A 321 16.15 -2.25 30.28
CA ARG A 321 17.43 -1.56 30.33
C ARG A 321 17.41 -0.21 29.60
N LEU A 322 16.59 -0.08 28.55
CA LEU A 322 16.36 1.18 27.84
C LEU A 322 15.38 2.12 28.59
N ALA A 323 14.59 1.59 29.52
CA ALA A 323 13.69 2.39 30.35
C ALA A 323 14.37 2.97 31.60
N ASP A 324 15.50 2.38 32.02
CA ASP A 324 16.31 2.81 33.16
C ASP A 324 17.48 3.75 32.77
N GLU A 325 17.70 4.01 31.47
CA GLU A 325 18.66 4.98 30.90
C GLU A 325 17.98 6.28 30.48
#